data_AF-A0A5C8T6S6-F1
#
_entry.id   AF-A0A5C8T6S6-F1
#
_cell.length_a   1.000
_cell.length_b   1.000
_cell.length_c   1.000
_cell.angle_alpha   90.00
_cell.angle_beta   90.00
_cell.angle_gamma   90.00
#
_symmetry.space_group_name_H-M   'P 1'
#
loop_
_entity.id
_entity.type
_entity.pdbx_description
1 polymer ?
#
loop_
_entity_poly.entity_id
_entity_poly.type
_entity_poly.pdbx_seq_one_letter_code
_entity_poly.pdbx_strand_id
1 'polypeptide(L)'
;AWNGSTETARAVAFAMPLLRAASRVLVLSVEGGTVPGPSAEDLARSLACEGVAAEHRALPAGRRTPGETFLAEAKAFGSDLLIKGAYTQSRLRQMIFGGPTSHLLAHADLPMLMAH
;
A
#
# COMPACT_ATOMS: atom_id res chain seq x y z
N ALA A 1 0.08 0.26 1.40
CA ALA A 1 0.76 -0.65 0.44
C ALA A 1 1.43 0.16 -0.66
N TRP A 2 2.74 0.42 -0.53
CA TRP A 2 3.57 1.21 -1.42
C TRP A 2 4.17 0.37 -2.55
N ASN A 3 4.18 0.91 -3.77
CA ASN A 3 4.82 0.28 -4.92
C ASN A 3 5.65 1.25 -5.78
N GLY A 4 5.84 2.50 -5.37
CA GLY A 4 6.58 3.51 -6.15
C GLY A 4 5.77 4.20 -7.26
N SER A 5 4.52 3.78 -7.50
CA SER A 5 3.70 4.31 -8.60
C SER A 5 3.02 5.65 -8.28
N THR A 6 2.73 6.44 -9.32
CA THR A 6 2.01 7.72 -9.19
C THR A 6 0.61 7.54 -8.61
N GLU A 7 -0.08 6.46 -8.96
CA GLU A 7 -1.41 6.12 -8.47
C GLU A 7 -1.40 5.90 -6.96
N THR A 8 -0.38 5.20 -6.47
CA THR A 8 -0.21 4.99 -5.04
C THR A 8 0.20 6.27 -4.33
N ALA A 9 1.04 7.11 -4.95
CA ALA A 9 1.36 8.43 -4.43
C ALA A 9 0.11 9.32 -4.29
N ARG A 10 -0.80 9.32 -5.28
CA ARG A 10 -2.08 10.04 -5.21
C ARG A 10 -2.99 9.50 -4.11
N ALA A 11 -3.08 8.18 -3.98
CA ALA A 11 -3.87 7.56 -2.90
C ALA A 11 -3.34 7.96 -1.51
N VAL A 12 -2.03 8.03 -1.33
CA VAL A 12 -1.42 8.55 -0.10
C VAL A 12 -1.76 10.03 0.09
N ALA A 13 -1.65 10.86 -0.95
CA ALA A 13 -1.98 12.28 -0.89
C ALA A 13 -3.44 12.52 -0.47
N PHE A 14 -4.39 11.79 -1.05
CA PHE A 14 -5.81 11.88 -0.65
C PHE A 14 -6.07 11.35 0.76
N ALA A 15 -5.25 10.44 1.26
CA ALA A 15 -5.36 9.90 2.60
C ALA A 15 -4.72 10.76 3.68
N MET A 16 -4.06 11.89 3.34
CA MET A 16 -3.34 12.73 4.32
C MET A 16 -4.17 13.14 5.55
N PRO A 17 -5.47 13.49 5.45
CA PRO A 17 -6.29 13.77 6.64
C PRO A 17 -6.39 12.57 7.59
N LEU A 18 -6.51 11.35 7.06
CA LEU A 18 -6.56 10.12 7.84
C LEU A 18 -5.18 9.78 8.41
N LEU A 19 -4.11 9.96 7.63
CA LEU A 19 -2.74 9.72 8.05
C LEU A 19 -2.30 10.64 9.19
N ARG A 20 -2.74 11.91 9.19
CA ARG A 20 -2.49 12.86 10.30
C ARG A 20 -3.26 12.50 11.58
N ALA A 21 -4.40 11.84 11.46
CA ALA A 21 -5.21 11.39 12.60
C ALA A 21 -4.80 10.00 13.11
N ALA A 22 -3.98 9.26 12.36
CA ALA A 22 -3.57 7.92 12.71
C ALA A 22 -2.58 7.92 13.88
N SER A 23 -2.78 7.00 14.83
CA SER A 23 -1.84 6.80 15.95
C SER A 23 -0.52 6.19 15.50
N ARG A 24 -0.55 5.37 14.43
CA ARG A 24 0.61 4.69 13.85
C ARG A 24 0.43 4.55 12.34
N VAL A 25 1.51 4.77 11.58
CA VAL A 25 1.52 4.62 10.12
C VAL A 25 2.66 3.69 9.71
N LEU A 26 2.36 2.73 8.82
CA LEU A 26 3.33 1.83 8.21
C LEU A 26 3.33 1.97 6.69
N VAL A 27 4.47 2.34 6.12
CA VAL A 27 4.73 2.28 4.68
C VAL A 27 5.36 0.93 4.35
N LEU A 28 4.56 0.04 3.77
CA LEU A 28 4.98 -1.31 3.42
C LEU A 28 5.18 -1.45 1.91
N SER A 29 6.33 -1.95 1.47
CA SER A 29 6.58 -2.41 0.10
C SER A 29 7.04 -3.87 0.06
N VAL A 30 6.75 -4.55 -1.05
CA VAL A 30 7.13 -5.95 -1.28
C VAL A 30 7.86 -6.04 -2.62
N GLU A 31 9.04 -6.63 -2.66
CA GLU A 31 9.78 -6.86 -3.90
C GLU A 31 8.94 -7.65 -4.93
N GLY A 32 9.17 -7.38 -6.22
CA GLY A 32 8.36 -7.95 -7.31
C GLY A 32 6.97 -7.33 -7.47
N GLY A 33 6.56 -6.42 -6.56
CA GLY A 33 5.33 -5.64 -6.65
C GLY A 33 5.54 -4.14 -6.87
N THR A 34 6.78 -3.70 -7.08
CA THR A 34 7.19 -2.29 -7.23
C THR A 34 7.42 -1.90 -8.69
N VAL A 35 7.33 -0.60 -8.97
CA VAL A 35 7.77 0.04 -10.22
C VAL A 35 8.91 1.01 -9.93
N PRO A 36 9.68 1.46 -10.94
CA PRO A 36 10.70 2.48 -10.73
C PRO A 36 10.11 3.73 -10.07
N GLY A 37 10.70 4.17 -8.97
CA GLY A 37 10.20 5.28 -8.16
C GLY A 37 10.82 5.31 -6.76
N PRO A 38 10.34 6.21 -5.87
CA PRO A 38 10.82 6.31 -4.50
C PRO A 38 10.61 5.01 -3.71
N SER A 39 11.52 4.72 -2.78
CA SER A 39 11.38 3.57 -1.88
C SER A 39 10.29 3.80 -0.82
N ALA A 40 9.94 2.75 -0.06
CA ALA A 40 9.06 2.90 1.10
C ALA A 40 9.68 3.79 2.18
N GLU A 41 11.00 3.76 2.34
CA GLU A 41 11.75 4.63 3.24
C GLU A 41 11.63 6.11 2.80
N ASP A 42 11.81 6.38 1.51
CA ASP A 42 11.70 7.74 0.97
C ASP A 42 10.30 8.32 1.20
N LEU A 43 9.25 7.51 1.01
CA LEU A 43 7.89 7.94 1.31
C LEU A 43 7.69 8.19 2.82
N ALA A 44 8.17 7.32 3.70
CA ALA A 44 8.07 7.53 5.14
C ALA A 44 8.79 8.82 5.58
N ARG A 45 9.96 9.11 4.99
CA ARG A 45 10.68 10.35 5.20
C ARG A 45 9.90 11.57 4.71
N SER A 46 9.29 11.49 3.53
CA SER A 46 8.42 12.54 2.99
C SER A 46 7.20 12.80 3.88
N LEU A 47 6.59 11.75 4.44
CA LEU A 47 5.46 11.87 5.37
C LEU A 47 5.88 12.55 6.68
N ALA A 48 7.09 12.26 7.17
CA ALA A 48 7.63 12.92 8.35
C ALA A 48 7.80 14.43 8.16
N CYS A 49 8.21 14.88 6.96
CA CYS A 49 8.25 16.30 6.60
C CYS A 49 6.86 16.97 6.64
N GLU A 50 5.79 16.20 6.44
CA GLU A 50 4.39 16.63 6.49
C GLU A 50 3.74 16.45 7.88
N GLY A 51 4.54 16.15 8.91
CA GLY A 51 4.09 15.95 10.29
C GLY A 51 3.48 14.58 10.57
N VAL A 52 3.65 13.59 9.67
CA VAL A 52 3.16 12.22 9.83
C VAL A 52 4.35 11.29 10.12
N ALA A 53 4.51 10.87 11.37
CA ALA A 53 5.52 9.87 11.73
C ALA A 53 5.12 8.50 11.18
N ALA A 54 5.94 7.96 10.28
CA ALA A 54 5.68 6.67 9.63
C ALA A 54 6.86 5.70 9.79
N GLU A 55 6.56 4.47 10.18
CA GLU A 55 7.47 3.33 10.06
C GLU A 55 7.52 2.89 8.58
N HIS A 56 8.62 2.28 8.14
CA HIS A 56 8.68 1.64 6.82
C HIS A 56 9.18 0.21 6.93
N ARG A 57 8.69 -0.65 6.02
CA ARG A 57 9.18 -2.02 5.84
C ARG A 57 9.27 -2.32 4.35
N ALA A 58 10.44 -2.77 3.91
CA ALA A 58 10.64 -3.36 2.59
C ALA A 58 10.85 -4.85 2.77
N LEU A 59 9.90 -5.66 2.30
CA LEU A 59 9.96 -7.10 2.42
C LEU A 59 10.45 -7.74 1.12
N PRO A 60 11.33 -8.76 1.21
CA PRO A 60 11.80 -9.48 0.04
C PRO A 60 10.67 -10.26 -0.61
N ALA A 61 10.88 -10.64 -1.86
CA ALA A 61 9.98 -11.57 -2.54
C ALA A 61 10.00 -12.91 -1.78
N GLY A 62 8.82 -13.46 -1.51
CA GLY A 62 8.67 -14.68 -0.72
C GLY A 62 7.76 -15.70 -1.40
N ARG A 63 7.39 -16.74 -0.66
CA ARG A 63 6.42 -17.76 -1.13
C ARG A 63 5.00 -17.19 -1.27
N ARG A 64 4.69 -16.15 -0.52
CA ARG A 64 3.39 -15.46 -0.55
C ARG A 64 3.35 -14.46 -1.69
N THR A 65 2.17 -14.29 -2.28
CA THR A 65 1.95 -13.20 -3.23
C THR A 65 2.07 -11.84 -2.53
N PRO A 66 2.37 -10.75 -3.25
CA PRO A 66 2.41 -9.43 -2.62
C PRO A 66 1.10 -9.05 -1.92
N GLY A 67 -0.05 -9.47 -2.45
CA GLY A 67 -1.37 -9.25 -1.83
C GLY A 67 -1.49 -9.94 -0.47
N GLU A 68 -1.13 -11.22 -0.39
CA GLU A 68 -1.10 -11.99 0.86
C GLU A 68 -0.15 -11.37 1.89
N THR A 69 1.04 -10.95 1.43
CA THR A 69 2.03 -10.30 2.30
C THR A 69 1.51 -8.99 2.87
N PHE A 70 0.84 -8.16 2.05
CA PHE A 70 0.23 -6.92 2.54
C PHE A 70 -0.84 -7.16 3.63
N LEU A 71 -1.72 -8.15 3.46
CA LEU A 71 -2.74 -8.46 4.47
C LEU A 71 -2.12 -9.06 5.74
N ALA A 72 -1.16 -9.97 5.59
CA ALA A 72 -0.48 -10.58 6.73
C ALA A 72 0.25 -9.52 7.59
N GLU A 73 0.93 -8.57 6.95
CA GLU A 73 1.61 -7.49 7.64
C GLU A 73 0.65 -6.46 8.22
N ALA A 74 -0.43 -6.10 7.51
CA ALA A 74 -1.46 -5.21 8.05
C ALA A 74 -2.05 -5.79 9.35
N LYS A 75 -2.35 -7.10 9.34
CA LYS A 75 -2.81 -7.83 10.52
C LYS A 75 -1.77 -7.87 11.63
N ALA A 76 -0.51 -8.18 11.31
CA ALA A 76 0.58 -8.23 12.30
C ALA A 76 0.88 -6.85 12.91
N PHE A 77 0.69 -5.77 12.14
CA PHE A 77 0.84 -4.40 12.61
C PHE A 77 -0.35 -3.91 13.46
N GLY A 78 -1.51 -4.57 13.34
CA GLY A 78 -2.77 -4.11 13.92
C GLY A 78 -3.34 -2.92 13.17
N SER A 79 -3.25 -2.90 11.84
CA SER A 79 -3.81 -1.84 11.01
C SER A 79 -5.34 -1.94 10.95
N ASP A 80 -6.01 -0.82 11.18
CA ASP A 80 -7.47 -0.70 11.02
C ASP A 80 -7.88 -0.13 9.65
N LEU A 81 -6.90 0.25 8.82
CA LEU A 81 -7.10 0.78 7.48
C LEU A 81 -5.93 0.43 6.57
N LEU A 82 -6.22 -0.09 5.37
CA LEU A 82 -5.22 -0.28 4.32
C LEU A 82 -5.40 0.76 3.20
N ILE A 83 -4.37 1.57 2.96
CA ILE A 83 -4.33 2.52 1.82
C ILE A 83 -3.57 1.90 0.66
N LYS A 84 -4.16 1.95 -0.54
CA LYS A 84 -3.54 1.44 -1.76
C LYS A 84 -3.95 2.21 -3.02
N GLY A 85 -3.02 2.46 -3.92
CA GLY A 85 -3.34 2.99 -5.26
C GLY A 85 -4.21 2.01 -6.06
N ALA A 86 -5.22 2.55 -6.72
CA ALA A 86 -6.05 1.83 -7.69
C ALA A 86 -5.31 1.70 -9.03
N TYR A 87 -5.87 0.89 -9.93
CA TYR A 87 -5.25 0.55 -11.22
C TYR A 87 -5.38 1.67 -12.27
N THR A 88 -4.35 1.91 -13.08
CA THR A 88 -4.37 2.86 -14.22
C THR A 88 -4.42 2.24 -15.62
N GLN A 89 -4.32 0.92 -15.80
CA GLN A 89 -4.47 0.30 -17.13
C GLN A 89 -5.55 -0.79 -17.18
N SER A 90 -6.57 -0.55 -18.01
CA SER A 90 -7.72 -1.39 -18.36
C SER A 90 -8.33 -2.22 -17.22
N ARG A 91 -9.27 -1.56 -16.53
CA ARG A 91 -10.06 -2.01 -15.36
C ARG A 91 -10.66 -3.42 -15.47
N LEU A 92 -10.99 -3.89 -16.68
CA LEU A 92 -11.62 -5.20 -16.89
C LEU A 92 -10.60 -6.32 -17.12
N ARG A 93 -9.42 -6.00 -17.69
CA ARG A 93 -8.46 -7.02 -18.12
C ARG A 93 -7.75 -7.64 -16.93
N GLN A 94 -7.34 -6.87 -15.92
CA GLN A 94 -6.68 -7.43 -14.73
C GLN A 94 -7.61 -8.15 -13.76
N MET A 95 -8.91 -7.83 -13.74
CA MET A 95 -9.91 -8.55 -12.94
C MET A 95 -10.05 -10.01 -13.40
N ILE A 96 -9.72 -10.29 -14.67
CA ILE A 96 -9.69 -11.64 -15.28
C ILE A 96 -8.34 -12.34 -15.03
N PHE A 97 -7.24 -11.60 -14.82
CA PHE A 97 -5.88 -12.15 -14.82
C PHE A 97 -5.22 -12.34 -13.45
N GLY A 98 -5.90 -12.09 -12.33
CA GLY A 98 -5.41 -12.48 -10.99
C GLY A 98 -4.12 -11.78 -10.57
N GLY A 99 -4.24 -10.62 -9.91
CA GLY A 99 -3.09 -9.84 -9.42
C GLY A 99 -3.15 -9.55 -7.91
N PRO A 100 -2.08 -8.98 -7.32
CA PRO A 100 -2.02 -8.66 -5.89
C PRO A 100 -3.22 -7.88 -5.37
N THR A 101 -3.71 -6.91 -6.13
CA THR A 101 -4.87 -6.10 -5.73
C THR A 101 -6.21 -6.86 -5.82
N SER A 102 -6.35 -7.84 -6.73
CA SER A 102 -7.53 -8.73 -6.75
C SER A 102 -7.54 -9.63 -5.52
N HIS A 103 -6.37 -10.13 -5.09
CA HIS A 103 -6.26 -10.87 -3.84
C HIS A 103 -6.67 -10.00 -2.64
N LEU A 104 -6.18 -8.75 -2.57
CA LEU A 104 -6.55 -7.81 -1.52
C LEU A 104 -8.06 -7.57 -1.46
N LEU A 105 -8.70 -7.29 -2.60
CA LEU A 105 -10.15 -7.06 -2.66
C LEU A 105 -10.96 -8.28 -2.24
N ALA A 106 -10.48 -9.50 -2.52
CA ALA A 106 -11.17 -10.73 -2.19
C ALA A 106 -10.98 -11.20 -0.73
N HIS A 107 -9.88 -10.80 -0.08
CA HIS A 107 -9.47 -11.38 1.21
C HIS A 107 -9.22 -10.36 2.32
N ALA A 108 -9.33 -9.07 2.06
CA ALA A 108 -9.14 -8.06 3.10
C ALA A 108 -10.19 -8.22 4.22
N ASP A 109 -9.69 -8.36 5.45
CA ASP A 109 -10.48 -8.39 6.69
C ASP A 109 -10.52 -7.02 7.39
N LEU A 110 -10.08 -5.96 6.69
CA LEU A 110 -10.07 -4.57 7.16
C LEU A 110 -10.54 -3.60 6.07
N PRO A 111 -11.05 -2.41 6.44
CA PRO A 111 -11.35 -1.35 5.49
C PRO A 111 -10.18 -1.03 4.57
N MET A 112 -10.47 -0.85 3.27
CA MET A 112 -9.49 -0.43 2.28
C MET A 112 -9.87 0.91 1.64
N LEU A 113 -8.95 1.86 1.65
CA LEU A 113 -9.04 3.09 0.87
C LEU A 113 -8.27 2.92 -0.44
N MET A 114 -8.97 3.12 -1.56
CA MET A 114 -8.38 3.07 -2.90
C MET A 114 -8.68 4.33 -3.70
N ALA A 115 -7.68 4.86 -4.41
CA ALA A 115 -7.82 6.05 -5.25
C ALA A 115 -6.97 5.97 -6.54
N HIS A 116 -7.33 6.77 -7.55
CA HIS A 116 -6.69 6.83 -8.88
C HIS A 116 -6.15 8.24 -9.20
#